data_AF-A0A2N1T9Z1-F1
#
_entry.id   AF-A0A2N1T9Z1-F1
#
_cell.length_a   1.000
_cell.length_b   1.000
_cell.length_c   1.000
_cell.angle_alpha   90.00
_cell.angle_beta   90.00
_cell.angle_gamma   90.00
#
_symmetry.space_group_name_H-M   'P 1'
#
loop_
_entity.id
_entity.type
_entity.pdbx_description
1 polymer ?
#
loop_
_entity_poly.entity_id
_entity_poly.type
_entity_poly.pdbx_seq_one_letter_code
_entity_poly.pdbx_strand_id
1 'polypeptide(L)'
;MGEHFEQIPQNIQEHIKDIFKTSGLPDTPESLDIMSEAWLKKKEAFESEIERLEMEEVDMLAKDDTHGVLVLTYSGSLVNIGPLSEQGRKVEYVSIGLRKDVPEAATKEDSILGGDVFIDEEIEFEKGPVQMTSAAYKIALCKNPVNAKQETKALSRATMIISNKFSEINKTVISD
;
A
#
# COMPACT_ATOMS: atom_id res chain seq x y z
N MET A 1 -2.91 15.94 21.51
CA MET A 1 -3.08 15.53 20.11
C MET A 1 -4.21 14.51 20.09
N GLY A 2 -4.76 14.15 18.93
CA GLY A 2 -5.83 13.16 18.89
C GLY A 2 -5.35 11.76 19.31
N GLU A 3 -6.27 10.94 19.84
CA GLU A 3 -5.96 9.64 20.42
C GLU A 3 -5.40 8.64 19.39
N HIS A 4 -5.70 8.80 18.10
CA HIS A 4 -5.27 7.89 17.04
C HIS A 4 -3.89 8.26 16.50
N PHE A 5 -3.59 9.56 16.38
CA PHE A 5 -2.30 10.01 15.85
C PHE A 5 -1.12 9.50 16.69
N GLU A 6 -1.27 9.44 18.00
CA GLU A 6 -0.24 8.95 18.93
C GLU A 6 0.01 7.43 18.83
N GLN A 7 -0.91 6.67 18.23
CA GLN A 7 -0.76 5.22 18.00
C GLN A 7 -0.01 4.90 16.71
N ILE A 8 0.18 5.88 15.83
CA ILE A 8 0.89 5.71 14.57
C ILE A 8 2.40 5.71 14.83
N PRO A 9 3.19 4.82 14.20
CA PRO A 9 4.64 4.84 14.28
C PRO A 9 5.22 6.24 13.97
N GLN A 10 6.21 6.67 14.74
CA GLN A 10 6.73 8.04 14.68
C GLN A 10 7.29 8.42 13.29
N ASN A 11 7.91 7.47 12.60
CA ASN A 11 8.39 7.60 11.21
C ASN A 11 7.27 7.89 10.20
N ILE A 12 6.02 7.50 10.51
CA ILE A 12 4.85 7.67 9.63
C ILE A 12 4.05 8.91 10.02
N GLN A 13 4.06 9.29 11.31
CA GLN A 13 3.39 10.48 11.82
C GLN A 13 3.76 11.76 11.05
N GLU A 14 5.04 11.94 10.71
CA GLU A 14 5.51 13.08 9.91
C GLU A 14 4.95 13.04 8.49
N HIS A 15 4.95 11.86 7.87
CA HIS A 15 4.41 11.68 6.52
C HIS A 15 2.91 11.94 6.46
N ILE A 16 2.13 11.49 7.46
CA ILE A 16 0.70 11.76 7.54
C ILE A 16 0.44 13.27 7.68
N LYS A 17 1.22 13.99 8.49
CA LYS A 17 1.12 15.45 8.60
C LYS A 17 1.39 16.15 7.27
N ASP A 18 2.33 15.66 6.48
CA ASP A 18 2.65 16.26 5.18
C ASP A 18 1.57 15.98 4.14
N ILE A 19 1.02 14.77 4.09
CA ILE A 19 -0.10 14.47 3.21
C ILE A 19 -1.34 15.25 3.64
N PHE A 20 -1.58 15.39 4.95
CA PHE A 20 -2.69 16.14 5.51
C PHE A 20 -2.76 17.57 4.98
N LYS A 21 -1.63 18.28 4.93
CA LYS A 21 -1.53 19.63 4.37
C LYS A 21 -2.02 19.72 2.92
N THR A 22 -1.96 18.63 2.16
CA THR A 22 -2.37 18.54 0.76
C THR A 22 -3.73 17.86 0.53
N SER A 23 -4.32 17.27 1.57
CA SER A 23 -5.61 16.55 1.51
C SER A 23 -6.79 17.46 1.13
N GLY A 24 -6.72 18.74 1.50
CA GLY A 24 -7.82 19.69 1.40
C GLY A 24 -8.83 19.61 2.54
N LEU A 25 -8.55 18.81 3.59
CA LEU A 25 -9.28 18.87 4.86
C LEU A 25 -8.91 20.14 5.65
N PRO A 26 -9.78 20.61 6.56
CA PRO A 26 -9.44 21.69 7.47
C PRO A 26 -8.19 21.36 8.28
N ASP A 27 -7.25 22.32 8.41
CA ASP A 27 -6.03 22.15 9.21
C ASP A 27 -6.35 22.23 10.72
N THR A 28 -7.00 21.19 11.24
CA THR A 28 -7.40 21.07 12.65
C THR A 28 -6.93 19.75 13.27
N PRO A 29 -6.70 19.72 14.60
CA PRO A 29 -6.34 18.48 15.30
C PRO A 29 -7.33 17.34 15.08
N GLU A 30 -8.62 17.65 14.95
CA GLU A 30 -9.68 16.68 14.69
C GLU A 30 -9.54 16.05 13.30
N SER A 31 -9.28 16.88 12.29
CA SER A 31 -9.12 16.39 10.91
C SER A 31 -7.86 15.52 10.76
N LEU A 32 -6.78 15.86 11.49
CA LEU A 32 -5.58 15.03 11.57
C LEU A 32 -5.88 13.68 12.28
N ASP A 33 -6.66 13.69 13.35
CA ASP A 33 -7.01 12.47 14.08
C ASP A 33 -7.89 11.54 13.25
N ILE A 34 -8.86 12.10 12.51
CA ILE A 34 -9.70 11.38 11.53
C ILE A 34 -8.82 10.69 10.48
N MET A 35 -7.85 11.40 9.88
CA MET A 35 -6.94 10.75 8.93
C MET A 35 -6.08 9.66 9.58
N SER A 36 -5.70 9.85 10.84
CA SER A 36 -4.91 8.88 11.61
C SER A 36 -5.72 7.62 11.88
N GLU A 37 -6.98 7.75 12.26
CA GLU A 37 -7.92 6.65 12.39
C GLU A 37 -8.09 5.90 11.06
N ALA A 38 -8.25 6.62 9.95
CA ALA A 38 -8.35 6.01 8.63
C ALA A 38 -7.08 5.20 8.27
N TRP A 39 -5.90 5.72 8.58
CA TRP A 39 -4.64 5.02 8.34
C TRP A 39 -4.52 3.75 9.20
N LEU A 40 -4.84 3.82 10.50
CA LEU A 40 -4.83 2.67 11.40
C LEU A 40 -5.79 1.56 10.95
N LYS A 41 -7.01 1.92 10.55
CA LYS A 41 -7.99 0.97 10.02
C LYS A 41 -7.51 0.31 8.72
N LYS A 42 -6.81 1.05 7.85
CA LYS A 42 -6.20 0.50 6.62
C LYS A 42 -5.07 -0.47 6.95
N LYS A 43 -4.22 -0.13 7.91
CA LYS A 43 -3.18 -1.03 8.42
C LYS A 43 -3.80 -2.33 8.94
N GLU A 44 -4.81 -2.25 9.80
CA GLU A 44 -5.50 -3.43 10.33
C GLU A 44 -6.15 -4.27 9.23
N ALA A 45 -6.79 -3.63 8.25
CA ALA A 45 -7.41 -4.30 7.11
C ALA A 45 -6.39 -5.05 6.24
N PHE A 46 -5.18 -4.48 6.07
CA PHE A 46 -4.06 -5.11 5.38
C PHE A 46 -3.53 -6.31 6.19
N GLU A 47 -3.18 -6.09 7.47
CA GLU A 47 -2.64 -7.11 8.38
C GLU A 47 -3.56 -8.33 8.48
N SER A 48 -4.87 -8.09 8.67
CA SER A 48 -5.87 -9.15 8.74
C SER A 48 -5.93 -9.99 7.47
N GLU A 49 -5.74 -9.38 6.29
CA GLU A 49 -5.85 -10.09 5.02
C GLU A 49 -4.57 -10.89 4.71
N ILE A 50 -3.39 -10.35 5.02
CA ILE A 50 -2.13 -11.07 4.84
C ILE A 50 -2.01 -12.24 5.82
N GLU A 51 -2.53 -12.11 7.04
CA GLU A 51 -2.62 -13.20 8.02
C GLU A 51 -3.56 -14.30 7.53
N ARG A 52 -4.75 -13.93 7.02
CA ARG A 52 -5.74 -14.86 6.45
C ARG A 52 -5.19 -15.66 5.26
N LEU A 53 -4.20 -15.11 4.57
CA LEU A 53 -3.53 -15.72 3.42
C LEU A 53 -2.20 -16.39 3.78
N GLU A 54 -1.83 -16.39 5.06
CA GLU A 54 -0.56 -16.94 5.56
C GLU A 54 0.66 -16.37 4.82
N MET A 55 0.60 -15.09 4.45
CA MET A 55 1.70 -14.39 3.81
C MET A 55 2.80 -14.08 4.82
N GLU A 56 4.04 -14.04 4.34
CA GLU A 56 5.21 -13.77 5.16
C GLU A 56 5.58 -12.30 5.08
N GLU A 57 5.65 -11.62 6.22
CA GLU A 57 6.22 -10.28 6.28
C GLU A 57 7.74 -10.35 6.09
N VAL A 58 8.26 -9.56 5.16
CA VAL A 58 9.69 -9.49 4.83
C VAL A 58 10.15 -8.04 4.83
N ASP A 59 11.44 -7.82 5.09
CA ASP A 59 12.03 -6.48 5.08
C ASP A 59 12.40 -6.02 3.66
N MET A 60 12.49 -6.97 2.70
CA MET A 60 12.86 -6.67 1.33
C MET A 60 12.28 -7.65 0.30
N LEU A 61 12.17 -7.17 -0.94
CA LEU A 61 12.02 -7.98 -2.15
C LEU A 61 13.11 -7.57 -3.14
N ALA A 62 13.97 -8.51 -3.53
CA ALA A 62 14.95 -8.26 -4.59
C ALA A 62 14.25 -8.01 -5.93
N LYS A 63 14.77 -7.08 -6.75
CA LYS A 63 14.19 -6.72 -8.06
C LYS A 63 13.95 -7.94 -8.95
N ASP A 64 14.87 -8.90 -8.91
CA ASP A 64 14.89 -10.14 -9.68
C ASP A 64 14.24 -11.35 -8.98
N ASP A 65 13.70 -11.19 -7.77
CA ASP A 65 12.96 -12.25 -7.09
C ASP A 65 11.73 -12.65 -7.91
N THR A 66 11.50 -13.95 -8.10
CA THR A 66 10.39 -14.41 -8.94
C THR A 66 9.01 -14.24 -8.29
N HIS A 67 8.94 -14.08 -6.98
CA HIS A 67 7.69 -13.99 -6.23
C HIS A 67 7.05 -12.60 -6.34
N GLY A 68 5.77 -12.54 -6.00
CA GLY A 68 5.01 -11.31 -5.85
C GLY A 68 4.75 -10.96 -4.38
N VAL A 69 4.49 -9.67 -4.15
CA VAL A 69 4.26 -9.10 -2.82
C VAL A 69 3.07 -8.14 -2.82
N LEU A 70 2.47 -7.99 -1.65
CA LEU A 70 1.62 -6.84 -1.34
C LEU A 70 2.40 -5.89 -0.45
N VAL A 71 2.28 -4.59 -0.71
CA VAL A 71 2.95 -3.55 0.05
C VAL A 71 1.93 -2.54 0.55
N LEU A 72 1.96 -2.27 1.86
CA LEU A 72 1.31 -1.10 2.45
C LEU A 72 2.36 0.00 2.56
N THR A 73 2.07 1.20 2.06
CA THR A 73 3.00 2.34 2.13
C THR A 73 2.69 3.27 3.29
N TYR A 74 3.61 4.18 3.62
CA TYR A 74 3.44 5.22 4.64
C TYR A 74 2.21 6.08 4.37
N SER A 75 1.89 6.36 3.10
CA SER A 75 0.69 7.10 2.71
C SER A 75 -0.61 6.30 2.84
N GLY A 76 -0.56 5.06 3.34
CA GLY A 76 -1.72 4.18 3.40
C GLY A 76 -2.22 3.75 2.02
N SER A 77 -1.32 3.70 1.03
CA SER A 77 -1.61 3.15 -0.30
C SER A 77 -1.28 1.67 -0.33
N LEU A 78 -1.99 0.92 -1.17
CA LEU A 78 -1.71 -0.48 -1.44
C LEU A 78 -0.99 -0.63 -2.77
N VAL A 79 0.08 -1.41 -2.79
CA VAL A 79 0.80 -1.78 -4.02
C VAL A 79 0.81 -3.31 -4.11
N ASN A 80 0.28 -3.85 -5.20
CA ASN A 80 0.43 -5.26 -5.54
C ASN A 80 1.49 -5.36 -6.63
N ILE A 81 2.60 -6.01 -6.30
CA ILE A 81 3.69 -6.31 -7.22
C ILE A 81 3.58 -7.80 -7.53
N GLY A 82 3.09 -8.13 -8.72
CA GLY A 82 2.93 -9.51 -9.15
C GLY A 82 4.27 -10.25 -9.32
N PRO A 83 4.22 -11.59 -9.46
CA PRO A 83 5.41 -12.39 -9.72
C PRO A 83 6.12 -11.97 -11.00
N LEU A 84 7.43 -12.17 -11.04
CA LEU A 84 8.25 -11.84 -12.20
C LEU A 84 7.97 -12.84 -13.33
N SER A 85 7.72 -12.31 -14.52
CA SER A 85 7.59 -13.08 -15.77
C SER A 85 8.58 -12.59 -16.82
N GLU A 86 8.67 -13.30 -17.94
CA GLU A 86 9.50 -12.87 -19.09
C GLU A 86 9.14 -11.47 -19.62
N GLN A 87 7.89 -11.04 -19.40
CA GLN A 87 7.38 -9.74 -19.86
C GLN A 87 7.52 -8.65 -18.79
N GLY A 88 7.98 -8.98 -17.59
CA GLY A 88 8.01 -8.11 -16.42
C GLY A 88 6.94 -8.50 -15.40
N ARG A 89 6.51 -7.52 -14.59
CA ARG A 89 5.51 -7.72 -13.52
C ARG A 89 4.21 -7.03 -13.86
N LYS A 90 3.09 -7.64 -13.46
CA LYS A 90 1.84 -6.89 -13.31
C LYS A 90 1.90 -6.12 -12.00
N VAL A 91 1.71 -4.80 -12.03
CA VAL A 91 1.68 -3.97 -10.82
C VAL A 91 0.34 -3.23 -10.75
N GLU A 92 -0.29 -3.31 -9.59
CA GLU A 92 -1.51 -2.57 -9.27
C GLU A 92 -1.22 -1.60 -8.10
N TYR A 93 -1.54 -0.34 -8.28
CA TYR A 93 -1.41 0.71 -7.28
C TYR A 93 -2.80 1.22 -6.91
N VAL A 94 -3.06 1.36 -5.63
CA VAL A 94 -4.35 1.83 -5.11
C VAL A 94 -4.09 2.94 -4.07
N SER A 95 -4.31 4.17 -4.50
CA SER A 95 -4.31 5.36 -3.64
C SER A 95 -5.71 5.59 -3.12
N ILE A 96 -5.97 5.20 -1.88
CA ILE A 96 -7.28 5.47 -1.31
C ILE A 96 -7.20 6.78 -0.50
N GLY A 97 -7.35 7.88 -1.25
CA GLY A 97 -8.01 9.14 -0.87
C GLY A 97 -7.24 10.17 -0.05
N LEU A 98 -5.93 9.98 0.19
CA LEU A 98 -5.13 11.01 0.85
C LEU A 98 -4.38 11.93 -0.14
N ARG A 99 -4.14 11.43 -1.36
CA ARG A 99 -3.37 12.11 -2.39
C ARG A 99 -4.25 12.42 -3.60
N LYS A 100 -4.21 13.67 -4.08
CA LYS A 100 -4.94 14.14 -5.28
C LYS A 100 -4.06 14.17 -6.54
N ASP A 101 -2.75 14.01 -6.38
CA ASP A 101 -1.72 14.04 -7.43
C ASP A 101 -1.50 12.68 -8.11
N VAL A 102 -2.17 11.61 -7.63
CA VAL A 102 -2.12 10.27 -8.20
C VAL A 102 -3.51 9.68 -8.42
N PRO A 103 -3.66 8.76 -9.39
CA PRO A 103 -4.93 8.08 -9.61
C PRO A 103 -5.35 7.28 -8.37
N GLU A 104 -6.66 7.20 -8.13
CA GLU A 104 -7.23 6.37 -7.06
C GLU A 104 -6.84 4.89 -7.19
N ALA A 105 -6.81 4.40 -8.43
CA ALA A 105 -6.25 3.11 -8.76
C ALA A 105 -5.61 3.17 -10.16
N ALA A 106 -4.49 2.47 -10.32
CA ALA A 106 -3.81 2.31 -11.60
C ALA A 106 -3.21 0.90 -11.70
N THR A 107 -3.23 0.35 -12.90
CA THR A 107 -2.66 -0.97 -13.19
C THR A 107 -1.74 -0.88 -14.39
N LYS A 108 -0.61 -1.57 -14.33
CA LYS A 108 0.34 -1.65 -15.42
C LYS A 108 0.87 -3.07 -15.58
N GLU A 109 0.65 -3.64 -16.76
CA GLU A 109 1.34 -4.84 -17.20
C GLU A 109 2.78 -4.50 -17.61
N ASP A 110 3.64 -5.52 -17.64
CA ASP A 110 5.03 -5.41 -18.09
C ASP A 110 5.82 -4.32 -17.34
N SER A 111 5.56 -4.19 -16.04
CA SER A 111 6.21 -3.24 -15.15
C SER A 111 7.62 -3.70 -14.77
N ILE A 112 8.50 -2.74 -14.53
CA ILE A 112 9.91 -2.91 -14.19
C ILE A 112 10.20 -2.05 -12.97
N LEU A 113 10.66 -2.68 -11.89
CA LEU A 113 11.12 -2.00 -10.68
C LEU A 113 12.42 -1.23 -10.98
N GLY A 114 12.58 -0.04 -10.38
CA GLY A 114 13.82 0.73 -10.46
C GLY A 114 14.97 0.04 -9.72
N GLY A 115 14.68 -0.55 -8.56
CA GLY A 115 15.62 -1.29 -7.74
C GLY A 115 14.92 -2.33 -6.88
N ASP A 116 15.63 -2.81 -5.87
CA ASP A 116 15.06 -3.65 -4.82
C ASP A 116 14.02 -2.84 -4.02
N VAL A 117 13.06 -3.54 -3.43
CA VAL A 117 12.03 -2.94 -2.59
C VAL A 117 12.41 -3.19 -1.13
N PHE A 118 12.58 -2.13 -0.35
CA PHE A 118 12.87 -2.21 1.08
C PHE A 118 11.77 -1.55 1.90
N ILE A 119 11.54 -2.04 3.11
CA ILE A 119 10.80 -1.27 4.11
C ILE A 119 11.51 0.07 4.36
N ASP A 120 10.71 1.08 4.69
CA ASP A 120 11.12 2.46 4.94
C ASP A 120 11.77 3.18 3.74
N GLU A 121 11.76 2.59 2.55
CA GLU A 121 12.23 3.20 1.29
C GLU A 121 11.11 3.31 0.24
N GLU A 122 11.23 4.30 -0.65
CA GLU A 122 10.27 4.51 -1.74
C GLU A 122 10.38 3.42 -2.80
N ILE A 123 9.24 3.02 -3.39
CA ILE A 123 9.22 2.05 -4.48
C ILE A 123 9.29 2.80 -5.80
N GLU A 124 10.42 2.69 -6.48
CA GLU A 124 10.62 3.28 -7.80
C GLU A 124 10.27 2.29 -8.92
N PHE A 125 9.72 2.81 -10.01
CA PHE A 125 9.46 2.05 -11.23
C PHE A 125 10.12 2.72 -12.43
N GLU A 126 10.98 1.98 -13.15
CA GLU A 126 11.41 2.36 -14.51
C GLU A 126 10.20 2.38 -15.46
N LYS A 127 9.27 1.43 -15.24
CA LYS A 127 7.99 1.33 -15.92
C LYS A 127 6.96 0.79 -14.93
N GLY A 128 5.93 1.57 -14.62
CA GLY A 128 4.93 1.16 -13.63
C GLY A 128 3.64 1.97 -13.73
N PRO A 129 2.66 1.69 -12.86
CA PRO A 129 1.39 2.43 -12.78
C PRO A 129 1.59 3.84 -12.19
N VAL A 130 2.67 4.03 -11.44
CA VAL A 130 3.19 5.31 -10.94
C VAL A 130 4.70 5.31 -11.13
N GLN A 131 5.33 6.48 -11.12
CA GLN A 131 6.79 6.58 -11.16
C GLN A 131 7.42 6.15 -9.83
N MET A 132 6.80 6.55 -8.72
CA MET A 132 7.31 6.34 -7.37
C MET A 132 6.16 6.34 -6.36
N THR A 133 6.29 5.56 -5.29
CA THR A 133 5.37 5.56 -4.15
C THR A 133 5.96 6.33 -2.97
N SER A 134 5.18 6.54 -1.91
CA SER A 134 5.78 6.79 -0.58
C SER A 134 6.51 5.54 -0.08
N ALA A 135 7.29 5.70 0.99
CA ALA A 135 8.04 4.61 1.59
C ALA A 135 7.17 3.39 1.92
N ALA A 136 7.69 2.18 1.69
CA ALA A 136 7.01 0.95 2.08
C ALA A 136 6.98 0.83 3.61
N TYR A 137 5.80 0.59 4.19
CA TYR A 137 5.65 0.32 5.61
C TYR A 137 5.74 -1.19 5.91
N LYS A 138 5.07 -2.00 5.10
CA LYS A 138 5.05 -3.47 5.23
C LYS A 138 5.10 -4.10 3.86
N ILE A 139 5.88 -5.17 3.72
CA ILE A 139 5.96 -6.00 2.52
C ILE A 139 5.53 -7.41 2.92
N ALA A 140 4.48 -7.91 2.29
CA ALA A 140 3.94 -9.25 2.52
C ALA A 140 4.17 -10.11 1.28
N LEU A 141 5.00 -11.15 1.43
CA LEU A 141 5.37 -12.11 0.40
C LEU A 141 4.41 -13.31 0.41
N CYS A 142 3.98 -13.77 -0.77
CA CYS A 142 3.24 -15.01 -0.88
C CYS A 142 4.20 -16.20 -0.65
N LYS A 143 4.17 -16.81 0.54
CA LYS A 143 5.08 -17.90 0.89
C LYS A 143 4.67 -19.19 0.18
N ASN A 144 5.56 -19.75 -0.65
CA ASN A 144 5.37 -21.02 -1.36
C ASN A 144 4.15 -21.08 -2.30
N PRO A 145 4.07 -20.20 -3.32
CA PRO A 145 3.02 -20.34 -4.31
C PRO A 145 3.16 -21.66 -5.06
N VAL A 146 2.04 -22.36 -5.29
CA VAL A 146 2.03 -23.59 -6.11
C VAL A 146 2.56 -23.33 -7.53
N ASN A 147 2.32 -22.11 -8.04
CA ASN A 147 2.90 -21.55 -9.25
C ASN A 147 2.52 -20.07 -9.37
N ALA A 148 3.20 -19.34 -10.27
CA ALA A 148 2.95 -17.92 -10.52
C ALA A 148 1.48 -17.59 -10.84
N LYS A 149 0.74 -18.47 -11.51
CA LYS A 149 -0.69 -18.25 -11.81
C LYS A 149 -1.55 -18.26 -10.56
N GLN A 150 -1.29 -19.18 -9.63
CA GLN A 150 -2.00 -19.22 -8.36
C GLN A 150 -1.59 -18.07 -7.44
N GLU A 151 -0.32 -17.69 -7.45
CA GLU A 151 0.19 -16.51 -6.74
C GLU A 151 -0.51 -15.23 -7.21
N THR A 152 -0.51 -14.97 -8.52
CA THR A 152 -1.22 -13.82 -9.11
C THR A 152 -2.70 -13.82 -8.70
N LYS A 153 -3.36 -14.99 -8.71
CA LYS A 153 -4.76 -15.09 -8.28
C LYS A 153 -4.95 -14.76 -6.79
N ALA A 154 -4.03 -15.20 -5.93
CA ALA A 154 -4.06 -14.90 -4.50
C ALA A 154 -3.83 -13.40 -4.26
N LEU A 155 -2.80 -12.82 -4.87
CA LEU A 155 -2.48 -11.40 -4.77
C LEU A 155 -3.61 -10.52 -5.29
N SER A 156 -4.18 -10.82 -6.47
CA SER A 156 -5.32 -10.06 -7.00
C SER A 156 -6.56 -10.16 -6.12
N ARG A 157 -6.84 -11.34 -5.53
CA ARG A 157 -7.97 -11.50 -4.60
C ARG A 157 -7.77 -10.67 -3.33
N ALA A 158 -6.57 -10.72 -2.74
CA ALA A 158 -6.21 -9.92 -1.58
C ALA A 158 -6.35 -8.42 -1.89
N THR A 159 -5.81 -8.00 -3.03
CA THR A 159 -5.87 -6.61 -3.51
C THR A 159 -7.31 -6.12 -3.61
N MET A 160 -8.21 -6.92 -4.20
CA MET A 160 -9.63 -6.58 -4.30
C MET A 160 -10.29 -6.42 -2.92
N ILE A 161 -10.03 -7.35 -1.99
CA ILE A 161 -10.62 -7.31 -0.65
C ILE A 161 -10.12 -6.09 0.14
N ILE A 162 -8.80 -5.85 0.13
CA ILE A 162 -8.18 -4.72 0.84
C ILE A 162 -8.65 -3.39 0.25
N SER A 163 -8.67 -3.27 -1.08
CA SER A 163 -9.11 -2.04 -1.76
C SER A 163 -10.57 -1.69 -1.47
N ASN A 164 -11.45 -2.70 -1.37
CA ASN A 164 -12.84 -2.49 -0.97
C ASN A 164 -12.93 -1.98 0.48
N LYS A 165 -12.21 -2.62 1.42
CA LYS A 165 -12.16 -2.18 2.82
C LYS A 165 -11.62 -0.75 2.95
N PHE A 166 -10.54 -0.43 2.24
CA PHE A 166 -9.96 0.91 2.24
C PHE A 166 -10.97 1.94 1.74
N SER A 167 -11.73 1.61 0.69
CA SER A 167 -12.77 2.48 0.14
C SER A 167 -13.91 2.73 1.14
N GLU A 168 -14.31 1.69 1.89
CA GLU A 168 -15.30 1.81 2.96
C GLU A 168 -14.79 2.66 4.13
N ILE A 169 -13.53 2.48 4.55
CA ILE A 169 -12.89 3.28 5.59
C ILE A 169 -12.89 4.77 5.19
N ASN A 170 -12.53 5.09 3.96
CA ASN A 170 -12.54 6.48 3.51
C ASN A 170 -13.94 7.10 3.46
N LYS A 171 -14.95 6.33 3.04
CA LYS A 171 -16.34 6.81 3.04
C LYS A 171 -16.86 7.07 4.45
N THR A 172 -16.45 6.26 5.42
CA THR A 172 -16.91 6.36 6.81
C THR A 172 -16.15 7.38 7.65
N VAL A 173 -14.88 7.64 7.30
CA VAL A 173 -14.00 8.48 8.12
C VAL A 173 -13.75 9.85 7.46
N ILE A 174 -13.65 9.93 6.12
CA ILE A 174 -13.24 11.15 5.40
C ILE A 174 -14.43 11.89 4.76
N SER A 175 -15.59 11.24 4.59
CA SER A 175 -16.73 11.79 3.85
C SER A 175 -17.88 12.34 4.72
N ASP A 176 -17.65 12.52 6.03
CA ASP A 176 -18.56 13.24 6.94
C ASP A 176 -17.96 14.61 7.35
#